data_AF-A0A1C5RJC0-F1
#
_entry.id   AF-A0A1C5RJC0-F1
#
_cell.length_a   1.000
_cell.length_b   1.000
_cell.length_c   1.000
_cell.angle_alpha   90.00
_cell.angle_beta   90.00
_cell.angle_gamma   90.00
#
_symmetry.space_group_name_H-M   'P 1'
#
loop_
_entity.id
_entity.type
_entity.pdbx_description
1 polymer ?
#
loop_
_entity_poly.entity_id
_entity_poly.type
_entity_poly.pdbx_seq_one_letter_code
_entity_poly.pdbx_strand_id
1 'polypeptide(L)' 'MKGYATAEGYMGYVEDEYMLFASEADYRDYIECV' A
#
# COMPACT_ATOMS: atom_id res chain seq x y z
N MET A 1 -4.40 -0.37 -8.86
CA MET A 1 -3.62 -0.65 -7.65
C MET A 1 -2.32 -1.31 -8.07
N LYS A 2 -1.21 -0.57 -8.06
CA LYS A 2 0.13 -1.15 -8.20
C LYS A 2 0.61 -1.41 -6.79
N GLY A 3 0.45 -2.62 -6.29
CA GLY A 3 0.88 -2.98 -4.96
C GLY A 3 0.92 -4.50 -4.84
N TYR A 4 1.78 -5.02 -3.97
CA TYR A 4 1.95 -6.45 -3.79
C TYR A 4 2.13 -6.79 -2.31
N ALA A 5 1.57 -7.94 -1.91
CA ALA A 5 1.75 -8.47 -0.58
C ALA A 5 3.18 -9.03 -0.44
N THR A 6 3.83 -8.71 0.66
CA THR A 6 5.14 -9.22 1.07
C THR A 6 4.95 -10.05 2.36
N ALA A 7 5.98 -10.79 2.79
CA ALA A 7 5.93 -11.52 4.06
C ALA A 7 5.79 -10.59 5.28
N GLU A 8 6.12 -9.31 5.13
CA GLU A 8 6.12 -8.30 6.20
C GLU A 8 4.91 -7.35 6.15
N GLY A 9 4.09 -7.39 5.09
CA GLY A 9 2.95 -6.48 4.92
C GLY A 9 2.49 -6.33 3.47
N TYR A 10 1.97 -5.15 3.11
CA TYR A 10 1.56 -4.82 1.75
C TYR A 10 2.36 -3.64 1.21
N MET A 11 3.12 -3.86 0.14
CA MET A 11 3.88 -2.81 -0.53
C MET A 11 2.93 -2.05 -1.46
N GLY A 12 2.50 -0.85 -1.06
CA GLY A 12 1.64 0.03 -1.84
C GLY A 12 2.43 1.03 -2.68
N TYR A 13 2.04 1.26 -3.94
CA TYR A 13 2.62 2.33 -4.76
C TYR A 13 1.79 3.61 -4.59
N VAL A 14 2.44 4.66 -4.11
CA VAL A 14 1.87 5.98 -3.79
C VAL A 14 2.79 7.04 -4.39
N GLU A 15 2.25 7.96 -5.19
CA GLU A 15 2.99 9.13 -5.70
C GLU A 15 4.40 8.83 -6.26
N ASP A 16 4.51 7.78 -7.07
CA ASP A 16 5.76 7.32 -7.68
C ASP A 16 6.79 6.64 -6.74
N GLU A 17 6.40 6.38 -5.49
CA GLU A 17 7.22 5.67 -4.50
C GLU A 17 6.50 4.42 -3.95
N TYR A 18 7.28 3.45 -3.44
CA TYR A 18 6.75 2.27 -2.75
C TYR A 18 6.77 2.49 -1.25
N MET A 19 5.60 2.42 -0.62
CA MET A 19 5.43 2.56 0.82
C MET A 19 4.92 1.24 1.41
N LEU A 20 5.51 0.82 2.54
CA LEU A 20 5.14 -0.42 3.23
C LEU A 20 3.93 -0.15 4.14
N PHE A 21 2.84 -0.86 3.90
CA PHE A 21 1.65 -0.84 4.73
C PHE A 21 1.54 -2.13 5.55
N ALA A 22 0.86 -2.05 6.68
CA ALA A 22 0.57 -3.22 7.50
C ALA A 22 -0.33 -4.23 6.77
N SER A 23 -1.23 -3.75 5.90
CA SER A 23 -2.16 -4.59 5.16
C SER A 23 -2.62 -3.92 3.85
N GLU A 24 -3.23 -4.70 2.95
CA GLU A 24 -3.90 -4.14 1.76
C GLU A 24 -5.03 -3.17 2.15
N ALA A 25 -5.69 -3.40 3.28
CA ALA A 25 -6.75 -2.53 3.77
C ALA A 25 -6.22 -1.15 4.18
N ASP A 26 -5.08 -1.09 4.88
CA ASP A 26 -4.39 0.18 5.18
C ASP A 26 -3.97 0.92 3.91
N TYR A 27 -3.45 0.18 2.91
CA TYR A 27 -3.13 0.79 1.62
C TYR A 27 -4.37 1.36 0.91
N ARG A 28 -5.49 0.62 0.93
CA ARG A 28 -6.74 1.09 0.34
C ARG A 28 -7.28 2.31 1.07
N ASP A 29 -7.34 2.28 2.40
CA ASP A 29 -7.79 3.40 3.22
C ASP A 29 -6.93 4.65 2.95
N TYR A 30 -5.61 4.48 2.86
CA TYR A 30 -4.68 5.55 2.53
C TYR A 30 -4.92 6.14 1.12
N ILE A 31 -5.09 5.29 0.10
CA ILE A 31 -5.34 5.73 -1.29
C ILE A 31 -6.76 6.31 -1.45
N GLU A 32 -7.76 5.81 -0.72
CA GLU A 32 -9.13 6.33 -0.77
C GLU A 32 -9.29 7.66 -0.03
N CYS A 33 -8.38 7.98 0.90
CA CYS A 33 -8.40 9.23 1.67
C CYS A 33 -7.56 10.36 1.05
N VAL A 34 -6.73 10.06 0.03
CA VAL A 34 -5.89 11.01 -0.74
C VAL A 34 -6.56 11.38 -2.06
#